data_AF-A0A1C2DAA8-F1
#
_entry.id   AF-A0A1C2DAA8-F1
#
_cell.length_a   1.000
_cell.length_b   1.000
_cell.length_c   1.000
_cell.angle_alpha   90.00
_cell.angle_beta   90.00
_cell.angle_gamma   90.00
#
_symmetry.space_group_name_H-M   'P 1'
#
loop_
_entity.id
_entity.type
_entity.pdbx_description
1 polymer ?
#
loop_
_entity_poly.entity_id
_entity_poly.type
_entity_poly.pdbx_seq_one_letter_code
_entity_poly.pdbx_strand_id
1 'polypeptide(L)'
;MILKDGIRQGRLPQPNNLHQVMTRSLSLAEAAELFEISVRPDLMVEIQGALDADLDSIEPFDDGMRAVEMLQAEGIKIAVASNLAAPYGEPVRRLYSAVVRLRATPFHEHSCAT
;
A
#
# COMPACT_ATOMS: atom_id res chain seq x y z
N MET A 1 -3.90 -1.32 -16.08
CA MET A 1 -4.28 -0.40 -14.98
C MET A 1 -5.79 -0.19 -14.97
N ILE A 2 -6.45 -0.50 -13.85
CA ILE A 2 -7.91 -0.56 -13.68
C ILE A 2 -8.61 0.77 -14.04
N LEU A 3 -8.11 1.91 -13.54
CA LEU A 3 -8.74 3.22 -13.82
C LEU A 3 -8.76 3.57 -15.32
N LYS A 4 -7.75 3.17 -16.08
CA LYS A 4 -7.74 3.36 -17.55
C LYS A 4 -8.80 2.52 -18.23
N ASP A 5 -9.11 1.34 -17.68
CA ASP A 5 -10.15 0.48 -18.23
C ASP A 5 -11.55 1.05 -17.98
N GLY A 6 -11.78 1.62 -16.80
CA GLY A 6 -13.00 2.40 -16.53
C GLY A 6 -13.23 3.53 -17.53
N ILE A 7 -12.18 4.27 -17.91
CA ILE A 7 -12.29 5.33 -18.93
C ILE A 7 -12.75 4.76 -20.27
N ARG A 8 -12.25 3.58 -20.69
CA ARG A 8 -12.69 2.90 -21.92
C ARG A 8 -14.14 2.44 -21.86
N GLN A 9 -14.66 2.19 -20.65
CA GLN A 9 -16.07 1.86 -20.41
C GLN A 9 -16.97 3.10 -20.33
N GLY A 10 -16.44 4.31 -20.59
CA GLY A 10 -17.19 5.57 -20.59
C GLY A 10 -17.20 6.28 -19.24
N ARG A 11 -16.49 5.76 -18.23
CA ARG A 11 -16.40 6.39 -16.91
C ARG A 11 -15.51 7.63 -16.96
N LEU A 12 -16.03 8.78 -16.53
CA LEU A 12 -15.22 9.99 -16.42
C LEU A 12 -14.24 9.90 -15.23
N PRO A 13 -12.97 10.34 -15.39
CA PRO A 13 -12.04 10.46 -14.27
C PRO A 13 -12.62 11.36 -13.20
N GLN A 14 -12.62 10.91 -11.94
CA GLN A 14 -13.06 11.73 -10.82
C GLN A 14 -11.85 12.15 -9.97
N PRO A 15 -11.76 13.41 -9.52
CA PRO A 15 -10.64 13.89 -8.70
C PRO A 15 -10.42 13.04 -7.44
N ASN A 16 -11.50 12.53 -6.85
CA ASN A 16 -11.45 11.74 -5.62
C ASN A 16 -11.05 10.26 -5.82
N ASN A 17 -10.88 9.79 -7.06
CA ASN A 17 -10.50 8.39 -7.31
C ASN A 17 -9.18 8.03 -6.66
N LEU A 18 -8.16 8.88 -6.85
CA LEU A 18 -6.82 8.62 -6.34
C LEU A 18 -6.80 8.66 -4.82
N HIS A 19 -7.48 9.63 -4.21
CA HIS A 19 -7.61 9.72 -2.77
C HIS A 19 -8.27 8.45 -2.19
N GLN A 20 -9.34 7.95 -2.80
CA GLN A 20 -10.00 6.71 -2.35
C GLN A 20 -9.10 5.47 -2.45
N VAL A 21 -8.29 5.36 -3.50
CA VAL A 21 -7.32 4.24 -3.61
C VAL A 21 -6.22 4.33 -2.56
N MET A 22 -5.74 5.53 -2.24
CA MET A 22 -4.58 5.73 -1.36
C MET A 22 -4.95 5.71 0.13
N THR A 23 -6.18 6.05 0.49
CA THR A 23 -6.63 6.13 1.90
C THR A 23 -7.38 4.90 2.38
N ARG A 24 -7.85 4.05 1.47
CA ARG A 24 -8.62 2.84 1.82
C ARG A 24 -7.74 1.61 1.65
N SER A 25 -7.84 0.68 2.59
CA SER A 25 -7.23 -0.64 2.46
C SER A 25 -8.08 -1.50 1.53
N LEU A 26 -7.82 -1.40 0.22
CA LEU A 26 -8.54 -2.13 -0.83
C LEU A 26 -7.57 -3.03 -1.62
N SER A 27 -8.01 -4.23 -1.95
CA SER A 27 -7.45 -5.04 -3.02
C SER A 27 -7.76 -4.44 -4.40
N LEU A 28 -7.08 -4.92 -5.43
CA LEU A 28 -7.35 -4.52 -6.81
C LEU A 28 -8.80 -4.83 -7.23
N ALA A 29 -9.34 -5.96 -6.78
CA ALA A 29 -10.72 -6.35 -7.05
C ALA A 29 -11.72 -5.43 -6.34
N GLU A 30 -11.52 -5.16 -5.05
CA GLU A 30 -12.37 -4.25 -4.28
C GLU A 30 -12.31 -2.81 -4.82
N ALA A 31 -11.15 -2.38 -5.32
CA ALA A 31 -11.01 -1.08 -6.00
C ALA A 31 -11.79 -1.04 -7.32
N ALA A 32 -11.76 -2.13 -8.11
CA ALA A 32 -12.56 -2.21 -9.34
C ALA A 32 -14.06 -2.18 -9.04
N GLU A 33 -14.50 -2.92 -8.02
CA GLU A 33 -15.88 -2.92 -7.54
C GLU A 33 -16.32 -1.54 -7.05
N LEU A 34 -15.51 -0.88 -6.21
CA LEU A 34 -15.79 0.46 -5.70
C LEU A 34 -15.99 1.51 -6.81
N PHE A 35 -15.26 1.37 -7.92
CA PHE A 35 -15.36 2.30 -9.04
C PHE A 35 -16.33 1.84 -10.13
N GLU A 36 -17.03 0.72 -9.91
CA GLU A 36 -17.96 0.10 -10.86
C GLU A 36 -17.29 -0.19 -12.21
N ILE A 37 -16.03 -0.63 -12.18
CA ILE A 37 -15.23 -0.96 -13.36
C ILE A 37 -15.24 -2.47 -13.57
N SER A 38 -15.77 -2.90 -14.71
CA SER A 38 -15.77 -4.32 -15.07
C SER A 38 -14.41 -4.69 -15.67
N VAL A 39 -13.56 -5.38 -14.91
CA VAL A 39 -12.23 -5.80 -15.39
C VAL A 39 -12.31 -7.23 -15.89
N ARG A 40 -11.81 -7.47 -17.11
CA ARG A 40 -11.73 -8.84 -17.65
C ARG A 40 -10.85 -9.71 -16.75
N PRO A 41 -11.22 -10.99 -16.50
CA PRO A 41 -10.46 -11.84 -15.59
C PRO A 41 -8.98 -11.99 -15.96
N ASP A 42 -8.65 -12.14 -17.24
CA ASP A 42 -7.27 -12.25 -17.72
C ASP A 42 -6.45 -10.98 -17.46
N LEU A 43 -7.06 -9.81 -17.65
CA LEU A 43 -6.44 -8.53 -17.33
C LEU A 43 -6.26 -8.35 -15.81
N MET A 44 -7.19 -8.85 -14.99
CA MET A 44 -7.03 -8.80 -13.53
C MET A 44 -5.85 -9.65 -13.08
N VAL A 45 -5.70 -10.86 -13.63
CA VAL A 45 -4.53 -11.72 -13.36
C VAL A 45 -3.23 -11.05 -13.80
N GLU A 46 -3.19 -10.43 -14.98
CA GLU A 46 -2.01 -9.71 -15.47
C GLU A 46 -1.62 -8.56 -14.52
N ILE A 47 -2.59 -7.74 -14.10
CA ILE A 47 -2.34 -6.60 -13.20
C ILE A 47 -1.87 -7.11 -11.83
N GLN A 48 -2.50 -8.16 -11.30
CA GLN A 48 -2.09 -8.75 -10.02
C GLN A 48 -0.67 -9.31 -10.10
N GLY A 49 -0.33 -10.06 -11.15
CA GLY A 49 1.02 -10.61 -11.32
C GLY A 49 2.09 -9.52 -11.47
N ALA A 50 1.78 -8.41 -12.14
CA ALA A 50 2.68 -7.27 -12.22
C ALA A 50 2.88 -6.58 -10.86
N LEU A 51 1.83 -6.48 -10.05
CA LEU A 51 1.91 -5.95 -8.69
C LEU A 51 2.74 -6.88 -7.79
N ASP A 52 2.50 -8.20 -7.86
CA ASP A 52 3.24 -9.18 -7.06
C ASP A 52 4.74 -9.12 -7.38
N ALA A 53 5.10 -9.05 -8.67
CA ALA A 53 6.49 -8.89 -9.10
C ALA A 53 7.13 -7.59 -8.59
N ASP A 54 6.39 -6.48 -8.58
CA ASP A 54 6.86 -5.20 -8.01
C ASP A 54 7.12 -5.33 -6.51
N LEU A 55 6.18 -5.91 -5.75
CA LEU A 55 6.30 -6.11 -4.31
C LEU A 55 7.42 -7.08 -3.91
N ASP A 56 7.67 -8.10 -4.73
CA ASP A 56 8.75 -9.05 -4.54
C ASP A 56 10.13 -8.45 -4.85
N SER A 57 10.18 -7.41 -5.70
CA SER A 57 11.41 -6.69 -6.02
C SER A 57 11.85 -5.67 -4.96
N ILE A 58 11.01 -5.42 -3.94
CA ILE A 58 11.31 -4.43 -2.90
C ILE A 58 12.45 -4.94 -2.01
N GLU A 59 13.49 -4.11 -1.92
CA GLU A 59 14.65 -4.30 -1.05
C GLU A 59 14.85 -3.07 -0.14
N PRO A 60 15.33 -3.26 1.10
CA PRO A 60 15.62 -2.15 1.99
C PRO A 60 16.98 -1.54 1.61
N PHE A 61 17.10 -0.22 1.78
CA PHE A 61 18.41 0.42 1.73
C PHE A 61 19.19 0.16 3.01
N ASP A 62 20.49 -0.15 2.88
CA ASP A 62 21.37 -0.49 3.99
C ASP A 62 21.43 0.59 5.08
N ASP A 63 21.35 1.85 4.69
CA ASP A 63 21.39 3.00 5.62
C ASP A 63 20.10 3.14 6.43
N GLY A 64 18.95 2.87 5.83
CA GLY A 64 17.66 2.80 6.52
C GLY A 64 17.65 1.74 7.62
N MET A 65 18.18 0.55 7.33
CA MET A 65 18.32 -0.53 8.31
C MET A 65 19.25 -0.14 9.46
N ARG A 66 20.44 0.40 9.14
CA ARG A 66 21.40 0.87 10.15
C ARG A 66 20.83 1.97 11.04
N ALA A 67 20.11 2.93 10.47
CA ALA A 67 19.49 4.01 11.24
C ALA A 67 18.46 3.47 12.25
N VAL A 68 17.64 2.50 11.81
CA VAL A 68 16.66 1.83 12.68
C VAL A 68 17.35 1.09 13.83
N GLU A 69 18.41 0.32 13.54
CA GLU A 69 19.20 -0.39 14.56
C GLU A 69 19.79 0.56 15.61
N MET A 70 20.41 1.66 15.15
CA MET A 70 21.02 2.66 16.04
C MET A 70 19.99 3.28 16.99
N LEU A 71 18.83 3.66 16.47
CA LEU A 71 17.76 4.26 17.28
C LEU A 71 17.23 3.26 18.32
N GLN A 72 17.09 1.98 17.97
CA GLN A 72 16.63 0.96 18.91
C GLN A 72 17.65 0.62 19.99
N ALA A 73 18.94 0.65 19.67
CA ALA A 73 20.01 0.45 20.65
C ALA A 73 19.94 1.49 21.78
N GLU A 74 19.47 2.70 21.46
CA GLU A 74 19.21 3.79 22.43
C GLU A 74 17.83 3.69 23.10
N GLY A 75 17.08 2.60 22.88
CA GLY A 75 15.76 2.38 23.47
C GLY A 75 14.63 3.20 22.83
N ILE A 76 14.84 3.81 21.66
CA ILE A 76 13.83 4.61 20.97
C ILE A 76 12.83 3.69 20.27
N LYS A 77 11.53 3.99 20.47
CA LYS A 77 10.43 3.28 19.80
C LYS A 77 10.28 3.81 18.38
N ILE A 78 10.20 2.89 17.41
CA ILE A 78 10.12 3.21 15.97
C ILE A 78 8.84 2.62 15.39
N ALA A 79 8.22 3.36 14.47
CA ALA A 79 7.10 2.92 13.66
C ALA A 79 7.30 3.37 12.20
N VAL A 80 6.79 2.59 11.26
CA VAL A 80 6.71 3.00 9.85
C VAL A 80 5.32 3.57 9.59
N ALA A 81 5.26 4.84 9.22
CA ALA A 81 4.05 5.47 8.72
C ALA A 81 4.23 5.72 7.22
N SER A 82 3.37 5.10 6.41
CA SER A 82 3.44 5.25 4.97
C SER A 82 2.05 5.43 4.40
N ASN A 83 1.91 6.38 3.47
CA ASN A 83 0.71 6.57 2.64
C ASN A 83 0.64 5.53 1.50
N LEU A 84 1.29 4.38 1.69
CA LEU A 84 1.31 3.30 0.72
C LEU A 84 0.01 2.52 0.80
N ALA A 85 -0.50 2.10 -0.36
CA ALA A 85 -1.64 1.21 -0.42
C ALA A 85 -1.34 -0.10 0.34
N ALA A 86 -2.39 -0.70 0.91
CA ALA A 86 -2.32 -1.92 1.71
C ALA A 86 -1.30 -3.00 1.26
N PRO A 87 -1.18 -3.37 -0.04
CA PRO A 87 -0.24 -4.42 -0.47
C PRO A 87 1.23 -4.11 -0.17
N TYR A 88 1.65 -2.85 -0.20
CA TYR A 88 3.04 -2.45 0.04
C TYR A 88 3.44 -2.51 1.52
N GLY A 89 2.47 -2.65 2.43
CA GLY A 89 2.75 -2.80 3.86
C GLY A 89 3.42 -4.14 4.20
N GLU A 90 3.16 -5.19 3.40
CA GLU A 90 3.66 -6.53 3.70
C GLU A 90 5.16 -6.72 3.42
N PRO A 91 5.70 -6.27 2.27
CA PRO A 91 7.15 -6.26 2.05
C PRO A 91 7.90 -5.50 3.14
N VAL A 92 7.39 -4.35 3.58
CA VAL A 92 8.01 -3.57 4.68
C VAL A 92 8.04 -4.39 5.97
N ARG A 93 6.94 -5.08 6.31
CA ARG A 93 6.88 -5.97 7.48
C ARG A 93 7.91 -7.09 7.39
N ARG A 94 8.00 -7.77 6.25
CA ARG A 94 8.95 -8.85 6.00
C ARG A 94 10.40 -8.39 6.11
N LEU A 95 10.74 -7.24 5.51
CA LEU A 95 12.12 -6.75 5.45
C LEU A 95 12.62 -6.21 6.78
N TYR A 96 11.73 -5.56 7.55
CA TYR A 96 12.09 -4.98 8.84
C TYR A 96 11.75 -5.89 10.04
N SER A 97 11.20 -7.09 9.85
CA SER A 97 10.82 -7.97 10.98
C SER A 97 11.97 -8.40 11.87
N ALA A 98 13.20 -8.44 11.33
CA ALA A 98 14.40 -8.78 12.08
C ALA A 98 14.86 -7.66 13.03
N VAL A 99 14.44 -6.42 12.76
CA VAL A 99 14.95 -5.21 13.41
C VAL A 99 13.83 -4.52 14.18
N VAL A 100 12.67 -4.32 13.57
CA VAL A 100 11.50 -3.66 14.17
C VAL A 100 10.42 -4.67 14.50
N ARG A 101 9.93 -4.62 15.74
CA ARG A 101 8.69 -5.31 16.14
C ARG A 101 7.49 -4.55 15.58
N LEU A 102 7.23 -4.70 14.29
CA LEU A 102 6.14 -4.02 13.60
C LEU A 102 4.80 -4.58 14.07
N ARG A 103 3.96 -3.72 14.67
CA ARG A 103 2.54 -4.00 14.87
C ARG A 103 1.76 -3.25 13.81
N ALA A 104 0.98 -3.96 13.02
CA ALA A 104 0.01 -3.35 12.12
C ALA A 104 -1.18 -2.86 12.95
N THR A 105 -1.22 -1.57 13.24
CA THR A 105 -2.44 -0.91 13.72
C THR A 105 -3.05 -0.16 12.54
N PRO A 106 -4.34 -0.36 12.22
CA PRO A 106 -5.04 0.51 11.27
C PRO A 106 -4.81 1.96 11.69
N PHE A 107 -4.44 2.82 10.74
CA PHE A 107 -4.41 4.24 11.00
C PHE A 107 -5.87 4.71 11.15
N HIS A 108 -6.41 4.60 12.36
CA HIS A 108 -7.62 5.32 12.71
C HIS A 108 -7.20 6.79 12.83
N GLU A 109 -7.70 7.63 11.93
CA GLU A 109 -7.72 9.07 12.12
C GLU A 109 -8.24 9.35 13.53
N HIS A 110 -7.31 9.56 14.47
CA HIS A 110 -7.66 10.17 15.73
C HIS A 110 -8.00 11.59 15.33
N SER A 111 -9.29 11.89 15.35
CA SER A 111 -9.79 13.26 15.34
C SER A 111 -8.96 14.04 16.35
N CYS A 112 -8.02 14.85 15.86
CA CYS A 112 -7.50 15.99 16.60
C CYS A 112 -8.66 16.97 16.77
N ALA A 113 -9.58 16.64 17.69
CA ALA A 113 -10.49 17.60 18.27
C ALA A 113 -9.77 18.14 19.51
N THR A 114 -9.22 19.33 19.34
CA THR A 114 -8.76 20.22 20.41
C THR A 114 -9.87 20.48 21.43
#